data_AF-A0A2U2MZW6-F1
#
_entry.id   AF-A0A2U2MZW6-F1
#
_cell.length_a   1.000
_cell.length_b   1.000
_cell.length_c   1.000
_cell.angle_alpha   90.00
_cell.angle_beta   90.00
_cell.angle_gamma   90.00
#
_symmetry.space_group_name_H-M   'P 1'
#
loop_
_entity.id
_entity.type
_entity.pdbx_description
1 polymer ?
#
loop_
_entity_poly.entity_id
_entity_poly.type
_entity_poly.pdbx_seq_one_letter_code
_entity_poly.pdbx_strand_id
1 'polypeptide(L)' 'MNDPKHSGVLRPPQAAEYLGMTTRHLYNVAERDPTFPRKIVFSARCVGWRREALDAWLKEKERAA' A
#
# COMPACT_ATOMS: atom_id res chain seq x y z
N MET A 1 15.40 16.91 -3.78
CA MET A 1 14.28 15.94 -3.74
C MET A 1 14.93 14.56 -3.84
N ASN A 2 14.73 13.71 -2.85
CA ASN A 2 15.52 12.49 -2.66
C ASN A 2 14.94 11.35 -3.52
N ASP A 3 15.48 11.15 -4.73
CA ASP A 3 15.22 9.96 -5.54
C ASP A 3 16.57 9.37 -5.95
N PRO A 4 16.92 8.22 -5.36
CA PRO A 4 16.70 7.02 -6.14
C PRO A 4 16.20 5.87 -5.28
N LYS A 5 15.24 5.10 -5.82
CA LYS A 5 15.30 3.63 -5.97
C LYS A 5 13.88 3.09 -5.99
N HIS A 6 13.44 2.75 -7.20
CA HIS A 6 12.37 1.80 -7.44
C HIS A 6 12.72 0.47 -6.76
N SER A 7 12.38 0.32 -5.48
CA SER A 7 12.62 -0.91 -4.72
C SER A 7 11.30 -1.61 -4.40
N GLY A 8 10.39 -1.71 -5.37
CA GLY A 8 9.16 -2.53 -5.31
C GLY A 8 8.17 -2.25 -4.17
N VAL A 9 8.52 -1.47 -3.15
CA VAL A 9 7.83 -1.31 -1.87
C VAL A 9 7.61 0.18 -1.60
N LEU A 10 6.35 0.56 -1.47
CA LEU A 10 5.87 1.90 -1.18
C LEU A 10 5.68 2.09 0.33
N ARG A 11 6.15 3.22 0.86
CA ARG A 11 5.87 3.64 2.24
C ARG A 11 4.42 4.10 2.38
N PRO A 12 3.84 4.18 3.60
CA PRO A 12 2.45 4.62 3.80
C PRO A 12 2.05 5.90 3.06
N PRO A 13 2.82 7.01 3.09
CA PRO A 13 2.47 8.20 2.31
C PRO A 13 2.42 7.90 0.81
N GLN A 14 3.42 7.20 0.27
CA GLN A 14 3.47 6.85 -1.16
C GLN A 14 2.36 5.88 -1.58
N ALA A 15 2.04 4.89 -0.74
CA ALA A 15 0.97 3.93 -1.00
C ALA A 15 -0.40 4.62 -0.98
N ALA A 16 -0.60 5.56 -0.06
CA ALA A 16 -1.81 6.35 0.02
C ALA A 16 -1.96 7.26 -1.20
N GLU A 17 -0.90 7.96 -1.60
CA GLU A 17 -0.87 8.76 -2.84
C GLU A 17 -1.11 7.90 -4.09
N TYR A 18 -0.50 6.73 -4.17
CA TYR A 18 -0.68 5.79 -5.28
C TYR A 18 -2.13 5.32 -5.43
N LEU A 19 -2.82 5.09 -4.31
CA LEU A 19 -4.23 4.69 -4.30
C LEU A 19 -5.20 5.89 -4.33
N GLY A 20 -4.70 7.13 -4.35
CA GLY A 20 -5.54 8.34 -4.33
C GLY A 20 -6.31 8.55 -3.02
N MET A 21 -5.81 8.05 -1.88
CA MET A 21 -6.46 8.17 -0.58
C MET A 21 -5.54 8.78 0.48
N THR A 22 -6.09 9.10 1.65
CA THR A 22 -5.30 9.58 2.78
C THR A 22 -4.58 8.42 3.48
N THR A 23 -3.44 8.69 4.12
CA THR A 23 -2.68 7.69 4.89
C THR A 23 -3.52 7.06 6.01
N ARG A 24 -4.39 7.85 6.67
CA ARG A 24 -5.34 7.34 7.66
C ARG A 24 -6.32 6.34 7.04
N HIS A 25 -6.84 6.64 5.85
CA HIS A 25 -7.75 5.73 5.16
C HIS A 25 -7.03 4.45 4.75
N LEU A 26 -5.78 4.55 4.26
CA LEU A 26 -4.94 3.39 3.96
C LEU A 26 -4.82 2.43 5.15
N TYR A 27 -4.55 2.94 6.35
CA TYR A 27 -4.48 2.10 7.56
C TYR A 27 -5.84 1.49 7.90
N ASN A 28 -6.93 2.27 7.84
CA ASN A 28 -8.27 1.76 8.09
C ASN A 28 -8.65 0.62 7.11
N VAL A 29 -8.31 0.75 5.82
CA VAL A 29 -8.54 -0.30 4.82
C VAL A 29 -7.68 -1.50 5.15
N ALA A 30 -6.39 -1.31 5.44
CA ALA A 30 -5.49 -2.40 5.79
C ALA A 30 -5.92 -3.18 7.05
N GLU A 31 -6.66 -2.56 7.97
CA GLU A 31 -7.19 -3.20 9.17
C GLU A 31 -8.58 -3.82 8.96
N ARG A 32 -9.41 -3.23 8.10
CA ARG A 32 -10.81 -3.66 7.88
C ARG A 32 -11.00 -4.63 6.73
N ASP A 33 -10.20 -4.50 5.68
CA ASP A 33 -10.34 -5.26 4.44
C ASP A 33 -9.35 -6.43 4.46
N PRO A 34 -9.82 -7.68 4.63
CA PRO A 34 -8.93 -8.84 4.74
C PRO A 34 -8.24 -9.20 3.41
N THR A 35 -8.72 -8.65 2.29
CA THR A 35 -8.08 -8.83 0.97
C THR A 35 -6.99 -7.80 0.71
N PHE A 36 -6.88 -6.76 1.53
CA PHE A 36 -5.83 -5.76 1.41
C PHE A 36 -4.44 -6.39 1.60
N PRO A 37 -3.44 -6.00 0.79
CA PRO A 37 -2.12 -6.62 0.84
C PRO A 37 -1.46 -6.44 2.21
N ARG A 38 -0.81 -7.50 2.69
CA ARG A 38 -0.12 -7.47 3.98
C ARG A 38 0.99 -6.43 3.99
N LYS A 39 1.05 -5.66 5.08
CA LYS A 39 2.15 -4.71 5.34
C LYS A 39 3.46 -5.46 5.51
N ILE A 40 4.49 -4.99 4.82
CA ILE A 40 5.89 -5.38 5.01
C ILE A 40 6.46 -4.52 6.13
N VAL A 41 6.77 -5.16 7.26
CA VAL A 41 7.36 -4.49 8.41
C VAL A 41 8.87 -4.60 8.29
N PHE A 42 9.53 -3.48 8.03
CA PHE A 42 11.00 -3.38 8.03
C PHE A 42 11.55 -3.15 9.44
N SER A 43 10.83 -2.39 10.27
CA SER A 43 11.16 -2.10 11.67
C SER A 43 9.92 -1.61 12.42
N ALA A 44 10.02 -1.42 13.74
CA ALA A 44 8.92 -0.98 14.62
C ALA A 44 8.22 0.32 14.16
N ARG A 45 8.94 1.21 13.45
CA ARG A 45 8.40 2.47 12.90
C ARG A 45 8.40 2.52 11.37
N CYS A 46 8.80 1.42 10.71
CA CYS A 46 9.00 1.38 9.27
C CYS A 46 8.19 0.24 8.66
N VAL A 47 7.07 0.60 8.05
CA VAL A 47 6.23 -0.33 7.27
C VAL A 47 6.12 0.15 5.83
N GLY A 48 5.76 -0.75 4.92
CA GLY A 48 5.47 -0.45 3.53
C GLY A 48 4.72 -1.58 2.84
N TRP A 49 4.30 -1.37 1.60
CA TRP A 49 3.55 -2.33 0.80
C TRP A 49 4.19 -2.50 -0.56
N ARG A 50 4.21 -3.73 -1.08
CA ARG A 50 4.66 -3.93 -2.46
C ARG A 50 3.71 -3.25 -3.44
N ARG A 51 4.27 -2.54 -4.42
CA ARG A 51 3.51 -1.93 -5.51
C ARG A 51 2.71 -2.98 -6.28
N GLU A 52 3.33 -4.12 -6.59
CA GLU A 52 2.67 -5.23 -7.28
C GLU A 52 1.48 -5.78 -6.49
N ALA A 53 1.58 -5.83 -5.17
CA ALA A 53 0.50 -6.31 -4.31
C ALA A 53 -0.67 -5.31 -4.25
N LEU A 54 -0.37 -4.01 -4.24
CA LEU A 54 -1.39 -2.96 -4.35
C LEU A 54 -2.08 -2.97 -5.72
N ASP A 55 -1.31 -3.18 -6.80
CA ASP A 55 -1.83 -3.33 -8.17
C ASP A 55 -2.74 -4.56 -8.31
N ALA A 56 -2.32 -5.71 -7.77
CA ALA A 56 -3.12 -6.92 -7.75
C ALA A 56 -4.44 -6.74 -6.98
N TRP A 57 -4.40 -6.05 -5.84
CA TRP A 57 -5.60 -5.74 -5.06
C TRP A 57 -6.56 -4.81 -5.81
N LEU A 58 -6.05 -3.79 -6.50
CA LEU A 58 -6.87 -2.93 -7.36
C LEU A 58 -7.55 -3.73 -8.47
N LYS A 59 -6.82 -4.60 -9.15
CA LYS A 59 -7.37 -5.49 -10.19
C LYS A 59 -8.42 -6.45 -9.64
N GLU A 60 -8.21 -6.98 -8.43
CA GLU A 60 -9.17 -7.87 -7.79
C GLU A 60 -10.45 -7.14 -7.38
N LYS A 61 -10.34 -5.89 -6.89
CA LYS A 61 -11.49 -5.01 -6.62
C LYS A 61 -12.25 -4.64 -7.89
N GLU A 62 -11.55 -4.32 -8.98
CA GLU A 62 -12.16 -4.04 -10.28
C GLU A 62 -12.91 -5.26 -10.82
N ARG A 63 -12.36 -6.47 -10.66
CA ARG A 63 -13.03 -7.72 -11.08
C ARG A 63 -14.23 -8.09 -10.20
N ALA A 64 -14.24 -7.66 -8.94
CA ALA A 64 -15.30 -7.97 -7.99
C ALA A 64 -16.49 -6.98 -8.05
N ALA A 65 -16.36 -5.87 -8.80
CA ALA A 65 -17.43 -4.90 -9.05
C ALA A 65 -18.23 -5.25 -10.31
#